data_AF-A0A1F7TYL7-F1
#
_entry.id   AF-A0A1F7TYL7-F1
#
_cell.length_a   1.000
_cell.length_b   1.000
_cell.length_c   1.000
_cell.angle_alpha   90.00
_cell.angle_beta   90.00
_cell.angle_gamma   90.00
#
_symmetry.space_group_name_H-M   'P 1'
#
loop_
_entity.id
_entity.type
_entity.pdbx_description
1 polymer ?
#
loop_
_entity_poly.entity_id
_entity_poly.type
_entity_poly.pdbx_seq_one_letter_code
_entity_poly.pdbx_strand_id
1 'polypeptide(L)'
;MIDEHQILDQEPREKWRREIDAYHALLDLVRNIPDLSRVEQHALAFIIEDLRQHAPEHWEEEAAALTGTLRRTKESEGATGLTWALAQEFARRYDATLAQLQLQEQKSVRQENLDILRTRLASDLETLKTANQEGRRVPIGSVVLEHVPPWFQYV
;
A
#
# COMPACT_ATOMS: atom_id res chain seq x y z
N MET A 1 32.62 14.46 -18.61
CA MET A 1 32.57 14.44 -17.14
C MET A 1 31.18 14.01 -16.77
N ILE A 2 31.03 12.78 -16.28
CA ILE A 2 29.78 12.31 -15.70
C ILE A 2 29.84 12.77 -14.25
N ASP A 3 28.83 13.52 -13.81
CA ASP A 3 28.73 14.07 -12.47
C ASP A 3 28.72 12.92 -11.44
N GLU A 4 29.67 12.87 -10.52
CA GLU A 4 29.76 11.83 -9.47
C GLU A 4 28.50 11.81 -8.59
N HIS A 5 27.77 12.92 -8.54
CA HIS A 5 26.46 13.03 -7.88
C HIS A 5 25.34 12.25 -8.61
N GLN A 6 25.42 12.04 -9.93
CA GLN A 6 24.42 11.25 -10.66
C GLN A 6 24.61 9.73 -10.48
N ILE A 7 25.84 9.30 -10.16
CA ILE A 7 26.17 7.88 -9.98
C ILE A 7 25.66 7.38 -8.62
N LEU A 8 25.74 8.22 -7.58
CA LEU A 8 25.33 7.86 -6.21
C LEU A 8 23.81 7.75 -6.01
N ASP A 9 22.99 8.48 -6.80
CA ASP A 9 21.52 8.38 -6.75
C ASP A 9 20.93 7.32 -7.69
N GLN A 10 21.70 6.80 -8.65
CA GLN A 10 21.25 5.75 -9.57
C GLN A 10 21.37 4.34 -8.96
N GLU A 11 22.44 4.05 -8.22
CA GLU A 11 22.64 2.71 -7.60
C GLU A 11 21.50 2.30 -6.64
N PRO A 12 20.98 3.18 -5.75
CA PRO A 12 19.86 2.84 -4.88
C PRO A 12 18.54 2.63 -5.65
N ARG A 13 18.32 3.40 -6.73
CA ARG A 13 17.11 3.28 -7.55
C ARG A 13 17.12 2.02 -8.41
N GLU A 14 18.26 1.64 -8.97
CA GLU A 14 18.41 0.39 -9.71
C GLU A 14 18.21 -0.84 -8.82
N LYS A 15 18.67 -0.78 -7.56
CA LYS A 15 18.44 -1.83 -6.56
C LYS A 15 16.95 -2.12 -6.34
N TRP A 16 16.12 -1.08 -6.30
CA TRP A 16 14.68 -1.18 -6.01
C TRP A 16 13.80 -1.05 -7.25
N ARG A 17 14.39 -1.21 -8.44
CA ARG A 17 13.71 -0.96 -9.70
C ARG A 17 12.43 -1.76 -9.83
N ARG A 18 12.45 -3.03 -9.41
CA ARG A 18 11.29 -3.93 -9.54
C ARG A 18 10.13 -3.47 -8.67
N GLU A 19 10.41 -3.07 -7.44
CA GLU A 19 9.41 -2.56 -6.49
C GLU A 19 8.81 -1.25 -6.99
N ILE A 20 9.66 -0.36 -7.50
CA ILE A 20 9.24 0.91 -8.08
C ILE A 20 8.38 0.69 -9.34
N ASP A 21 8.75 -0.24 -10.21
CA ASP A 21 7.98 -0.58 -11.41
C ASP A 21 6.59 -1.16 -11.04
N ALA A 22 6.53 -2.06 -10.06
CA ALA A 22 5.26 -2.61 -9.55
C ALA A 22 4.39 -1.54 -8.87
N TYR A 23 5.02 -0.64 -8.09
CA TYR A 23 4.34 0.51 -7.50
C TYR A 23 3.74 1.43 -8.56
N HIS A 24 4.50 1.76 -9.61
CA HIS A 24 4.00 2.60 -10.70
C HIS A 24 2.85 1.93 -11.46
N ALA A 25 2.89 0.61 -11.63
CA ALA A 25 1.77 -0.12 -12.23
C ALA A 25 0.46 0.03 -11.41
N LEU A 26 0.54 0.02 -10.07
CA LEU A 26 -0.60 0.34 -9.20
C LEU A 26 -0.97 1.82 -9.27
N LEU A 27 0.01 2.72 -9.24
CA LEU A 27 -0.22 4.16 -9.29
C LEU A 27 -0.95 4.58 -10.58
N ASP A 28 -0.60 3.99 -11.72
CA ASP A 28 -1.25 4.24 -13.00
C ASP A 28 -2.74 3.84 -13.00
N LEU A 29 -3.13 2.83 -12.21
CA LEU A 29 -4.54 2.48 -12.06
C LEU A 29 -5.32 3.59 -11.35
N VAL A 30 -4.70 4.26 -10.38
CA VAL A 30 -5.34 5.31 -9.57
C VAL A 30 -5.05 6.73 -10.05
N ARG A 31 -4.22 6.93 -11.08
CA ARG A 31 -3.77 8.24 -11.55
C ARG A 31 -4.88 9.21 -11.97
N ASN A 32 -6.03 8.67 -12.40
CA ASN A 32 -7.19 9.46 -12.82
C ASN A 32 -8.19 9.70 -11.67
N ILE A 33 -7.86 9.28 -10.45
CA ILE A 33 -8.68 9.51 -9.27
C ILE A 33 -8.22 10.86 -8.68
N PRO A 34 -9.11 11.87 -8.61
CA PRO A 34 -8.76 13.15 -8.03
C PRO A 34 -8.33 12.97 -6.56
N ASP A 35 -7.39 13.81 -6.13
CA ASP A 35 -6.99 13.97 -4.74
C ASP A 35 -6.35 12.72 -4.08
N LEU A 36 -5.57 11.94 -4.84
CA LEU A 36 -4.74 10.88 -4.24
C LEU A 36 -3.64 11.51 -3.36
N SER A 37 -3.84 11.45 -2.04
CA SER A 37 -2.92 12.05 -1.09
C SER A 37 -1.59 11.28 -1.01
N ARG A 38 -0.53 11.95 -0.57
CA ARG A 38 0.78 11.31 -0.33
C ARG A 38 0.70 10.17 0.69
N VAL A 39 -0.21 10.29 1.67
CA VAL A 39 -0.46 9.24 2.67
C VAL A 39 -1.04 7.99 2.02
N GLU A 40 -1.91 8.14 1.02
CA GLU A 40 -2.46 6.99 0.28
C GLU A 40 -1.42 6.38 -0.67
N GLN A 41 -0.50 7.20 -1.20
CA GLN A 41 0.64 6.68 -1.95
C GLN A 41 1.55 5.82 -1.07
N HIS A 42 1.73 6.17 0.22
CA HIS A 42 2.42 5.31 1.17
C HIS A 42 1.72 3.97 1.36
N ALA A 43 0.38 3.96 1.42
CA ALA A 43 -0.40 2.73 1.53
C ALA A 43 -0.23 1.83 0.29
N LEU A 44 -0.18 2.41 -0.92
CA LEU A 44 0.12 1.68 -2.15
C LEU A 44 1.53 1.08 -2.14
N ALA A 45 2.53 1.85 -1.69
CA ALA A 45 3.89 1.36 -1.57
C ALA A 45 3.98 0.21 -0.56
N PHE A 46 3.28 0.35 0.58
CA PHE A 46 3.19 -0.68 1.60
C PHE A 46 2.62 -2.00 1.07
N ILE A 47 1.60 -1.98 0.20
CA ILE A 47 1.05 -3.21 -0.42
C ILE A 47 2.14 -3.98 -1.19
N ILE A 48 2.96 -3.27 -1.96
CA ILE A 48 4.07 -3.89 -2.72
C ILE A 48 5.13 -4.47 -1.78
N GLU A 49 5.48 -3.73 -0.73
CA GLU A 49 6.47 -4.19 0.25
C GLU A 49 5.97 -5.40 1.03
N ASP A 50 4.69 -5.42 1.43
CA ASP A 50 4.08 -6.55 2.13
C ASP A 50 4.06 -7.81 1.25
N LEU A 51 3.74 -7.68 -0.04
CA LEU A 51 3.87 -8.77 -1.01
C LEU A 51 5.31 -9.32 -1.07
N ARG A 52 6.29 -8.43 -1.18
CA ARG A 52 7.72 -8.77 -1.24
C ARG A 52 8.20 -9.50 0.01
N GLN A 53 7.72 -9.10 1.19
CA GLN A 53 8.12 -9.72 2.46
C GLN A 53 7.49 -11.10 2.67
N HIS A 54 6.25 -11.31 2.23
CA HIS A 54 5.53 -12.57 2.46
C HIS A 54 5.77 -13.62 1.38
N ALA A 55 6.02 -13.21 0.13
CA ALA A 55 6.23 -14.11 -1.01
C ALA A 55 7.47 -13.71 -1.83
N PRO A 56 8.68 -13.66 -1.25
CA PRO A 56 9.86 -13.07 -1.88
C PRO A 56 10.26 -13.70 -3.22
N GLU A 57 9.91 -14.95 -3.46
CA GLU A 57 10.22 -15.63 -4.73
C GLU A 57 9.22 -15.31 -5.84
N HIS A 58 7.97 -14.92 -5.51
CA HIS A 58 6.85 -14.85 -6.46
C HIS A 58 6.06 -13.52 -6.35
N TRP A 59 6.53 -12.58 -5.53
CA TRP A 59 5.80 -11.34 -5.23
C TRP A 59 5.52 -10.48 -6.47
N GLU A 60 6.39 -10.53 -7.50
CA GLU A 60 6.17 -9.82 -8.77
C GLU A 60 4.94 -10.36 -9.51
N GLU A 61 4.76 -11.69 -9.50
CA GLU A 61 3.60 -12.36 -10.10
C GLU A 61 2.33 -12.04 -9.30
N GLU A 62 2.42 -12.03 -7.97
CA GLU A 62 1.31 -11.64 -7.11
C GLU A 62 0.92 -10.16 -7.28
N ALA A 63 1.90 -9.26 -7.40
CA ALA A 63 1.67 -7.85 -7.67
C ALA A 63 1.02 -7.64 -9.04
N ALA A 64 1.45 -8.37 -10.07
CA ALA A 64 0.84 -8.36 -11.39
C ALA A 64 -0.60 -8.89 -11.37
N ALA A 65 -0.85 -9.99 -10.65
CA ALA A 65 -2.18 -10.57 -10.49
C ALA A 65 -3.15 -9.63 -9.74
N LEU A 66 -2.67 -8.98 -8.68
CA LEU A 66 -3.41 -7.94 -7.95
C LEU A 66 -3.74 -6.77 -8.89
N THR A 67 -2.75 -6.24 -9.60
CA THR A 67 -2.93 -5.15 -10.58
C THR A 67 -3.95 -5.53 -11.65
N GLY A 68 -3.89 -6.76 -12.17
CA GLY A 68 -4.85 -7.26 -13.14
C GLY A 68 -6.28 -7.36 -12.58
N THR A 69 -6.42 -7.74 -11.32
CA THR A 69 -7.71 -7.78 -10.62
C THR A 69 -8.28 -6.39 -10.40
N LEU A 70 -7.48 -5.46 -9.88
CA LEU A 70 -7.87 -4.06 -9.67
C LEU A 70 -8.25 -3.35 -10.97
N ARG A 71 -7.55 -3.65 -12.07
CA ARG A 71 -7.91 -3.16 -13.40
C ARG A 71 -9.31 -3.61 -13.81
N ARG A 72 -9.62 -4.90 -13.68
CA ARG A 72 -10.96 -5.43 -13.96
C ARG A 72 -12.02 -4.80 -13.07
N THR A 73 -11.73 -4.63 -11.77
CA THR A 73 -12.63 -3.92 -10.85
C THR A 73 -12.88 -2.48 -11.29
N LYS A 74 -11.84 -1.74 -11.71
CA LYS A 74 -11.99 -0.39 -12.24
C LYS A 74 -12.87 -0.36 -13.50
N GLU A 75 -12.73 -1.34 -14.37
CA GLU A 75 -13.52 -1.45 -15.60
C GLU A 75 -15.01 -1.75 -15.31
N SER A 76 -15.30 -2.58 -14.30
CA SER A 76 -16.68 -2.95 -13.94
C SER A 76 -17.38 -1.99 -12.99
N GLU A 77 -16.64 -1.43 -12.01
CA GLU A 77 -17.18 -0.66 -10.88
C GLU A 77 -16.68 0.80 -10.85
N GLY A 78 -15.83 1.19 -11.80
CA GLY A 78 -15.30 2.54 -11.91
C GLY A 78 -14.27 2.88 -10.83
N ALA A 79 -14.02 4.19 -10.67
CA ALA A 79 -13.03 4.70 -9.72
C ALA A 79 -13.38 4.37 -8.26
N THR A 80 -14.66 4.44 -7.90
CA THR A 80 -15.15 4.17 -6.53
C THR A 80 -14.90 2.72 -6.14
N GLY A 81 -15.28 1.75 -7.00
CA GLY A 81 -14.99 0.33 -6.77
C GLY A 81 -13.50 0.02 -6.71
N LEU A 82 -12.68 0.67 -7.56
CA LEU A 82 -11.22 0.56 -7.47
C LEU A 82 -10.68 1.06 -6.12
N THR A 83 -11.07 2.24 -5.66
CA THR A 83 -10.59 2.76 -4.37
C THR A 83 -11.04 1.88 -3.20
N TRP A 84 -12.23 1.31 -3.29
CA TRP A 84 -12.73 0.38 -2.28
C TRP A 84 -11.95 -0.93 -2.24
N ALA A 85 -11.72 -1.54 -3.40
CA ALA A 85 -10.90 -2.76 -3.48
C ALA A 85 -9.48 -2.53 -2.96
N LEU A 86 -8.88 -1.37 -3.25
CA LEU A 86 -7.58 -0.98 -2.70
C LEU A 86 -7.62 -0.78 -1.19
N ALA A 87 -8.66 -0.16 -0.65
CA ALA A 87 -8.82 0.02 0.79
C ALA A 87 -8.97 -1.33 1.53
N GLN A 88 -9.71 -2.27 0.94
CA GLN A 88 -9.83 -3.63 1.47
C GLN A 88 -8.49 -4.37 1.44
N GLU A 89 -7.75 -4.28 0.34
CA GLU A 89 -6.46 -4.94 0.20
C GLU A 89 -5.42 -4.36 1.16
N PHE A 90 -5.37 -3.02 1.29
CA PHE A 90 -4.56 -2.35 2.28
C PHE A 90 -4.91 -2.82 3.70
N ALA A 91 -6.19 -2.78 4.08
CA ALA A 91 -6.61 -3.15 5.43
C ALA A 91 -6.29 -4.61 5.76
N ARG A 92 -6.51 -5.53 4.82
CA ARG A 92 -6.19 -6.95 4.99
C ARG A 92 -4.71 -7.18 5.27
N ARG A 93 -3.84 -6.53 4.48
CA ARG A 93 -2.38 -6.66 4.63
C ARG A 93 -1.88 -5.98 5.89
N TYR A 94 -2.35 -4.76 6.14
CA TYR A 94 -1.89 -3.98 7.27
C TYR A 94 -2.31 -4.61 8.61
N ASP A 95 -3.53 -5.15 8.71
CA ASP A 95 -3.95 -5.90 9.90
C ASP A 95 -3.05 -7.13 10.15
N ALA A 96 -2.68 -7.86 9.09
CA ALA A 96 -1.79 -9.01 9.20
C ALA A 96 -0.39 -8.61 9.68
N THR A 97 0.19 -7.53 9.15
CA THR A 97 1.47 -6.98 9.61
C THR A 97 1.39 -6.54 11.08
N LEU A 98 0.32 -5.82 11.47
CA LEU A 98 0.12 -5.40 12.86
C LEU A 98 -0.01 -6.62 13.79
N ALA A 99 -0.75 -7.65 13.38
CA ALA A 99 -0.88 -8.89 14.15
C ALA A 99 0.46 -9.62 14.30
N GLN A 100 1.29 -9.67 13.26
CA GLN A 100 2.62 -10.26 13.33
C GLN A 100 3.53 -9.50 14.30
N LEU A 101 3.52 -8.16 14.26
CA LEU A 101 4.26 -7.32 15.19
C LEU A 101 3.80 -7.53 16.64
N GLN A 102 2.49 -7.70 16.87
CA GLN A 102 1.96 -8.01 18.20
C GLN A 102 2.49 -9.34 18.75
N LEU A 103 2.66 -10.36 17.89
CA LEU A 103 3.23 -11.65 18.30
C LEU A 103 4.72 -11.55 18.66
N GLN A 104 5.44 -10.63 18.01
CA GLN A 104 6.88 -10.40 18.25
C GLN A 104 7.13 -9.53 19.50
N GLU A 105 6.20 -8.63 19.82
CA GLU A 105 6.30 -7.68 20.93
C GLU A 105 5.62 -8.22 22.20
N GLN A 106 6.35 -9.01 23.00
CA GLN A 106 5.79 -9.76 24.13
C GLN A 106 5.47 -8.96 25.41
N LYS A 107 5.61 -7.62 25.45
CA LYS A 107 5.04 -6.71 26.49
C LYS A 107 5.63 -5.30 26.39
N SER A 108 4.81 -4.29 26.06
CA SER A 108 5.07 -2.86 26.35
C SER A 108 3.88 -1.99 25.88
N VAL A 109 3.98 -0.66 26.07
CA VAL A 109 3.16 0.39 25.43
C VAL A 109 3.00 0.17 23.91
N ARG A 110 3.97 -0.53 23.27
CA ARG A 110 3.92 -0.85 21.85
C ARG A 110 2.78 -1.81 21.49
N GLN A 111 2.40 -2.73 22.38
CA GLN A 111 1.29 -3.66 22.13
C GLN A 111 -0.06 -2.92 22.15
N GLU A 112 -0.27 -2.03 23.12
CA GLU A 112 -1.46 -1.17 23.22
C GLU A 112 -1.61 -0.27 21.98
N ASN A 113 -0.50 0.32 21.50
CA ASN A 113 -0.49 1.09 20.27
C ASN A 113 -0.91 0.25 19.04
N LEU A 114 -0.45 -0.99 18.95
CA LEU A 114 -0.83 -1.90 17.87
C LEU A 114 -2.33 -2.26 17.94
N ASP A 115 -2.87 -2.50 19.15
CA ASP A 115 -4.32 -2.76 19.34
C ASP A 115 -5.18 -1.56 18.93
N ILE A 116 -4.75 -0.34 19.28
CA ILE A 116 -5.41 0.91 18.85
C ILE A 116 -5.41 1.01 17.32
N LEU A 117 -4.28 0.74 16.67
CA LEU A 117 -4.17 0.81 15.20
C LEU A 117 -5.10 -0.20 14.52
N ARG A 118 -5.16 -1.44 15.01
CA ARG A 118 -6.06 -2.48 14.46
C ARG A 118 -7.53 -2.12 14.66
N THR A 119 -7.89 -1.62 15.85
CA THR A 119 -9.26 -1.18 16.15
C THR A 119 -9.69 -0.03 15.23
N ARG A 120 -8.81 0.96 15.02
CA ARG A 120 -9.05 2.07 14.09
C ARG A 120 -9.21 1.56 12.66
N LEU A 121 -8.32 0.69 12.20
CA LEU A 121 -8.38 0.12 10.86
C LEU A 121 -9.72 -0.58 10.57
N ALA A 122 -10.21 -1.38 11.52
CA ALA A 122 -11.50 -2.05 11.40
C ALA A 122 -12.67 -1.05 11.38
N SER A 123 -12.65 -0.06 12.28
CA SER A 123 -13.68 0.99 12.35
C SER A 123 -13.72 1.86 11.08
N ASP A 124 -12.55 2.18 10.53
CA ASP A 124 -12.42 2.93 9.29
C ASP A 124 -13.01 2.12 8.15
N LEU A 125 -12.68 0.83 8.03
CA LEU A 125 -13.17 -0.01 6.93
C LEU A 125 -14.71 -0.10 6.89
N GLU A 126 -15.39 -0.21 8.04
CA GLU A 126 -16.87 -0.18 8.10
C GLU A 126 -17.44 1.20 7.69
N THR A 127 -16.77 2.28 8.09
CA THR A 127 -17.15 3.64 7.67
C THR A 127 -16.98 3.81 6.16
N LEU A 128 -15.88 3.32 5.60
CA LEU A 128 -15.56 3.38 4.19
C LEU A 128 -16.51 2.52 3.35
N LYS A 129 -16.90 1.35 3.86
CA LYS A 129 -17.90 0.49 3.22
C LYS A 129 -19.22 1.23 2.99
N THR A 130 -19.68 1.98 4.00
CA THR A 130 -20.89 2.79 3.91
C THR A 130 -20.73 3.90 2.87
N ALA A 131 -19.59 4.62 2.87
CA ALA A 131 -19.30 5.66 1.89
C ALA A 131 -19.25 5.11 0.44
N ASN A 132 -18.66 3.92 0.24
CA ASN A 132 -18.65 3.24 -1.06
C ASN A 132 -20.06 2.88 -1.55
N GLN A 133 -20.92 2.37 -0.66
CA GLN A 133 -22.33 2.05 -0.99
C GLN A 133 -23.14 3.28 -1.41
N GLU A 134 -22.77 4.46 -0.91
CA GLU A 134 -23.35 5.74 -1.31
C GLU A 134 -22.71 6.33 -2.59
N GLY A 135 -21.82 5.58 -3.25
CA GLY A 135 -21.12 5.99 -4.47
C GLY A 135 -20.01 7.02 -4.25
N ARG A 136 -19.59 7.25 -3.00
CA ARG A 136 -18.54 8.21 -2.65
C ARG A 136 -17.16 7.55 -2.77
N ARG A 137 -16.17 8.34 -3.21
CA ARG A 137 -14.76 7.93 -3.19
C ARG A 137 -14.32 7.63 -1.77
N VAL A 138 -13.64 6.52 -1.58
CA VAL A 138 -13.08 6.11 -0.29
C VAL A 138 -11.57 6.31 -0.27
N PRO A 139 -10.96 6.83 0.81
CA PRO A 139 -9.50 6.77 0.96
C PRO A 139 -9.01 5.32 0.99
N ILE A 140 -7.83 5.08 0.41
CA ILE A 140 -7.17 3.76 0.40
C ILE A 140 -6.72 3.38 1.81
N GLY A 141 -6.24 4.34 2.59
CA GLY A 141 -5.77 4.12 3.95
C GLY A 141 -4.55 4.95 4.29
N SER A 142 -3.97 4.68 5.46
CA SER A 142 -2.75 5.31 5.93
C SER A 142 -1.91 4.33 6.72
N VAL A 143 -0.61 4.38 6.49
CA VAL A 143 0.39 3.56 7.16
C VAL A 143 1.24 4.46 8.06
N VAL A 144 1.65 3.96 9.24
CA VAL A 144 2.61 4.70 10.08
C VAL A 144 3.95 4.84 9.34
N LEU A 145 4.65 5.94 9.55
CA LEU A 145 5.86 6.26 8.78
C LEU A 145 6.94 5.17 8.84
N GLU A 146 7.03 4.46 9.95
CA GLU A 146 7.98 3.36 10.17
C GLU A 146 7.72 2.15 9.27
N HIS A 147 6.49 2.01 8.77
CA HIS A 147 6.10 0.93 7.86
C HIS A 147 6.05 1.42 6.40
N VAL A 148 6.42 2.69 6.13
CA VAL A 148 6.62 3.16 4.75
C VAL A 148 7.90 2.51 4.21
N PRO A 149 7.85 1.85 3.06
CA PRO A 149 9.02 1.15 2.54
C PRO A 149 10.16 2.12 2.24
N PRO A 150 11.41 1.79 2.61
CA PRO A 150 12.54 2.71 2.45
C PRO A 150 12.83 3.05 0.98
N TRP A 151 12.39 2.21 0.03
CA TRP A 151 12.54 2.48 -1.40
C TRP A 151 11.57 3.54 -1.93
N PHE A 152 10.50 3.87 -1.19
CA PHE A 152 9.51 4.86 -1.62
C PHE A 152 10.10 6.28 -1.78
N GLN A 153 11.25 6.57 -1.15
CA GLN A 153 11.94 7.84 -1.31
C GLN A 153 12.55 8.05 -2.71
N TYR A 154 12.66 6.99 -3.53
CA TYR A 154 13.25 7.03 -4.88
C TYR A 154 12.20 7.01 -6.00
N VAL A 155 10.93 7.15 -5.62
CA VAL A 155 9.77 7.21 -6.51
C VAL A 155 9.53 8.63 -6.99
#